data_AF-C0BEV4-F1
#
_entry.id   AF-C0BEV4-F1
#
_cell.length_a   1.000
_cell.length_b   1.000
_cell.length_c   1.000
_cell.angle_alpha   90.00
_cell.angle_beta   90.00
_cell.angle_gamma   90.00
#
_symmetry.space_group_name_H-M   'P 1'
#
loop_
_entity.id
_entity.type
_entity.pdbx_description
1 polymer ?
#
loop_
_entity_poly.entity_id
_entity_poly.type
_entity_poly.pdbx_seq_one_letter_code
_entity_poly.pdbx_strand_id
1 'polypeptide(L)'
;MEKLQKTITELNDKLKKKNKTPEEQDEEFEQFYECIKDIATHPVVLRMKLYPHHGVTNCYQHCLHVSYYNYIWCKALGLDARSAARAGMLHDLFLYDWHTHAKRTGDHFHGMTHPKRALMNAEKFFDLDSIERDIIINHMWPVTLFSVPRTKEGWITTLADKYCGSFETAQRKESDPVKKKRGMDRIVERFSYLVDTKR
;
A
#
# COMPACT_ATOMS: atom_id res chain seq x y z
N MET A 1 -12.94 9.81 -11.17
CA MET A 1 -11.49 9.68 -10.89
C MET A 1 -10.74 10.99 -10.99
N GLU A 2 -10.82 11.73 -12.09
CA GLU A 2 -10.03 12.97 -12.26
C GLU A 2 -10.22 13.98 -11.12
N LYS A 3 -11.46 14.19 -10.66
CA LYS A 3 -11.75 15.04 -9.49
C LYS A 3 -11.03 14.56 -8.23
N LEU A 4 -11.06 13.26 -7.94
CA LEU A 4 -10.44 12.68 -6.75
C LEU A 4 -8.91 12.69 -6.85
N GLN A 5 -8.35 12.43 -8.04
CA GLN A 5 -6.92 12.56 -8.32
C GLN A 5 -6.43 14.00 -8.06
N LYS A 6 -7.18 15.00 -8.55
CA LYS A 6 -6.89 16.41 -8.29
C LYS A 6 -6.93 16.72 -6.79
N THR A 7 -7.94 16.23 -6.07
CA THR A 7 -8.02 16.37 -4.61
C THR A 7 -6.80 15.79 -3.89
N ILE A 8 -6.34 14.60 -4.28
CA ILE A 8 -5.15 13.98 -3.67
C ILE A 8 -3.88 14.78 -3.96
N THR A 9 -3.72 15.32 -5.18
CA THR A 9 -2.59 16.20 -5.50
C THR A 9 -2.60 17.46 -4.64
N GLU A 10 -3.74 18.14 -4.56
CA GLU A 10 -3.91 19.33 -3.71
C GLU A 10 -3.68 19.02 -2.22
N LEU A 11 -4.11 17.85 -1.76
CA LEU A 11 -3.88 17.38 -0.40
C LEU A 11 -2.38 17.17 -0.14
N ASN A 12 -1.67 16.51 -1.05
CA ASN A 12 -0.22 16.32 -0.94
C ASN A 12 0.52 17.65 -0.90
N ASP A 13 0.13 18.63 -1.70
CA ASP A 13 0.73 19.96 -1.68
C ASP A 13 0.47 20.70 -0.37
N LYS A 14 -0.75 20.59 0.19
CA LYS A 14 -1.06 21.11 1.52
C LYS A 14 -0.24 20.44 2.61
N LEU A 15 -0.12 19.12 2.58
CA LEU A 15 0.67 18.34 3.54
C LEU A 15 2.16 18.70 3.49
N LYS A 16 2.72 18.88 2.28
CA LYS A 16 4.10 19.34 2.10
C LYS A 16 4.34 20.75 2.67
N LYS A 17 3.37 21.66 2.51
CA LYS A 17 3.46 23.04 3.02
C LYS A 17 3.30 23.16 4.52
N LYS A 18 2.81 22.12 5.21
CA LYS A 18 2.51 22.16 6.64
C LYS A 18 3.76 22.26 7.55
N ASN A 19 4.98 22.24 7.00
CA ASN A 19 6.25 22.41 7.73
C ASN A 19 6.30 21.65 9.07
N LYS A 20 5.95 20.36 9.05
CA LYS A 20 6.07 19.50 10.24
C LYS A 20 7.53 19.43 10.68
N THR A 21 7.76 19.60 11.97
CA THR A 21 9.04 19.32 12.62
C THR A 21 9.42 17.85 12.43
N PRO A 22 10.71 17.48 12.52
CA PRO A 22 11.14 16.09 12.53
C PRO A 22 10.39 15.26 13.58
N GLU A 23 10.19 15.79 14.79
CA GLU A 23 9.52 15.12 15.90
C GLU A 23 8.05 14.80 15.57
N GLU A 24 7.33 15.73 14.94
CA GLU A 24 5.95 15.49 14.50
C GLU A 24 5.85 14.44 13.38
N GLN A 25 6.85 14.42 12.47
CA GLN A 25 6.92 13.38 11.44
C GLN A 25 7.23 12.02 12.06
N ASP A 26 7.99 12.01 13.15
CA ASP A 26 8.36 10.81 13.88
C ASP A 26 7.18 10.22 14.62
N GLU A 27 6.46 11.04 15.38
CA GLU A 27 5.25 10.64 16.08
C GLU A 27 4.17 10.14 15.11
N GLU A 28 3.94 10.84 13.99
CA GLU A 28 2.94 10.41 13.01
C GLU A 28 3.27 9.04 12.41
N PHE A 29 4.54 8.78 12.13
CA PHE A 29 4.97 7.50 11.60
C PHE A 29 4.91 6.40 12.65
N GLU A 30 5.19 6.69 13.92
CA GLU A 30 4.98 5.73 15.01
C GLU A 30 3.50 5.37 15.15
N GLN A 31 2.59 6.35 15.09
CA GLN A 31 1.15 6.10 15.11
C GLN A 31 0.71 5.24 13.92
N PHE A 32 1.27 5.47 12.73
CA PHE A 32 1.09 4.59 11.58
C PHE A 32 1.60 3.17 11.84
N TYR A 33 2.81 3.03 12.36
CA TYR A 33 3.43 1.75 12.68
C TYR A 33 2.56 0.94 13.66
N GLU A 34 2.07 1.56 14.74
CA GLU A 34 1.21 0.88 15.71
C GLU A 34 -0.12 0.39 15.09
N CYS A 35 -0.63 1.03 14.03
CA CYS A 35 -1.84 0.55 13.35
C CYS A 35 -1.65 -0.80 12.63
N ILE A 36 -0.43 -1.07 12.15
CA ILE A 36 -0.14 -2.19 11.25
C ILE A 36 0.91 -3.16 11.78
N LYS A 37 1.52 -2.90 12.94
CA LYS A 37 2.64 -3.70 13.49
C LYS A 37 2.32 -5.19 13.52
N ASP A 38 1.13 -5.56 13.98
CA ASP A 38 0.63 -6.94 14.05
C ASP A 38 0.58 -7.61 12.67
N ILE A 39 0.08 -6.91 11.65
CA ILE A 39 -0.02 -7.41 10.27
C ILE A 39 1.36 -7.45 9.61
N ALA A 40 2.08 -6.34 9.64
CA ALA A 40 3.31 -6.14 8.89
C ALA A 40 4.46 -7.04 9.37
N THR A 41 4.44 -7.45 10.64
CA THR A 41 5.42 -8.39 11.19
C THR A 41 4.98 -9.85 11.13
N HIS A 42 3.73 -10.13 10.70
CA HIS A 42 3.23 -11.49 10.61
C HIS A 42 3.98 -12.29 9.53
N PRO A 43 4.38 -13.55 9.79
CA PRO A 43 5.17 -14.35 8.83
C PRO A 43 4.54 -14.47 7.44
N VAL A 44 3.21 -14.56 7.35
CA VAL A 44 2.52 -14.64 6.04
C VAL A 44 2.67 -13.38 5.21
N VAL A 45 2.65 -12.21 5.85
CA VAL A 45 2.79 -10.90 5.20
C VAL A 45 4.24 -10.70 4.80
N LEU A 46 5.19 -11.08 5.65
CA LEU A 46 6.62 -11.03 5.34
C LEU A 46 7.01 -11.87 4.11
N ARG A 47 6.26 -12.93 3.77
CA ARG A 47 6.48 -13.69 2.53
C ARG A 47 6.32 -12.85 1.26
N MET A 48 5.57 -11.74 1.31
CA MET A 48 5.43 -10.85 0.16
C MET A 48 6.76 -10.23 -0.29
N LYS A 49 7.80 -10.23 0.57
CA LYS A 49 9.15 -9.81 0.21
C LYS A 49 9.79 -10.67 -0.89
N LEU A 50 9.30 -11.90 -1.08
CA LEU A 50 9.81 -12.85 -2.08
C LEU A 50 9.29 -12.60 -3.50
N TYR A 51 8.25 -11.77 -3.66
CA TYR A 51 7.55 -11.61 -4.94
C TYR A 51 7.85 -10.24 -5.55
N PRO A 52 8.55 -10.18 -6.69
CA PRO A 52 8.73 -8.94 -7.45
C PRO A 52 7.38 -8.35 -7.85
N HIS A 53 7.27 -7.02 -7.85
CA HIS A 53 6.00 -6.34 -8.10
C HIS A 53 6.11 -5.20 -9.12
N HIS A 54 6.80 -4.11 -8.78
CA HIS A 54 6.95 -2.94 -9.66
C HIS A 54 8.41 -2.50 -9.76
N GLY A 55 8.99 -2.60 -10.95
CA GLY A 55 10.40 -2.22 -11.16
C GLY A 55 11.34 -3.07 -10.28
N VAL A 56 11.95 -2.43 -9.29
CA VAL A 56 12.84 -3.07 -8.30
C VAL A 56 12.15 -3.34 -6.94
N THR A 57 10.87 -2.97 -6.81
CA THR A 57 10.07 -3.08 -5.59
C THR A 57 9.42 -4.46 -5.49
N ASN A 58 9.46 -5.08 -4.31
CA ASN A 58 8.69 -6.30 -4.03
C ASN A 58 7.28 -5.98 -3.49
N CYS A 59 6.40 -6.98 -3.48
CA CYS A 59 5.00 -6.83 -3.09
C CYS A 59 4.85 -6.30 -1.64
N TYR A 60 5.73 -6.69 -0.71
CA TYR A 60 5.71 -6.17 0.66
C TYR A 60 5.98 -4.65 0.71
N GLN A 61 7.00 -4.20 -0.01
CA GLN A 61 7.35 -2.78 -0.06
C GLN A 61 6.24 -1.95 -0.70
N HIS A 62 5.66 -2.45 -1.80
CA HIS A 62 4.51 -1.82 -2.44
C HIS A 62 3.35 -1.65 -1.46
N CYS A 63 2.93 -2.75 -0.80
CA CYS A 63 1.88 -2.72 0.22
C CYS A 63 2.20 -1.73 1.36
N LEU A 64 3.45 -1.66 1.81
CA LEU A 64 3.86 -0.74 2.86
C LEU A 64 3.77 0.73 2.41
N HIS A 65 4.16 1.04 1.17
CA HIS A 65 4.00 2.39 0.62
C HIS A 65 2.53 2.78 0.52
N VAL A 66 1.70 1.91 -0.05
CA VAL A 66 0.25 2.13 -0.18
C VAL A 66 -0.38 2.32 1.19
N SER A 67 -0.05 1.44 2.15
CA SER A 67 -0.50 1.52 3.54
C SER A 67 -0.19 2.89 4.18
N TYR A 68 1.05 3.37 4.02
CA TYR A 68 1.45 4.66 4.59
C TYR A 68 0.70 5.84 3.96
N TYR A 69 0.66 5.93 2.63
CA TYR A 69 -0.07 7.03 1.98
C TYR A 69 -1.57 6.99 2.30
N ASN A 70 -2.15 5.80 2.38
CA ASN A 70 -3.55 5.63 2.73
C ASN A 70 -3.84 6.11 4.17
N TYR A 71 -2.97 5.77 5.13
CA TYR A 71 -3.03 6.29 6.50
C TYR A 71 -3.00 7.82 6.52
N ILE A 72 -2.01 8.44 5.86
CA ILE A 72 -1.83 9.89 5.86
C ILE A 72 -3.02 10.60 5.22
N TRP A 73 -3.50 10.11 4.08
CA TRP A 73 -4.60 10.73 3.36
C TRP A 73 -5.92 10.55 4.11
N CYS A 74 -6.23 9.36 4.61
CA CYS A 74 -7.44 9.12 5.39
C CYS A 74 -7.43 9.92 6.70
N LYS A 75 -6.30 9.99 7.42
CA LYS A 75 -6.16 10.81 8.62
C LYS A 75 -6.40 12.29 8.35
N ALA A 76 -5.82 12.82 7.26
CA ALA A 76 -6.02 14.22 6.88
C ALA A 76 -7.45 14.55 6.45
N LEU A 77 -8.21 13.54 6.00
CA LEU A 77 -9.61 13.66 5.60
C LEU A 77 -10.60 13.31 6.73
N GLY A 78 -10.13 12.96 7.92
CA GLY A 78 -10.98 12.56 9.06
C GLY A 78 -11.70 11.23 8.85
N LEU A 79 -11.10 10.32 8.08
CA LEU A 79 -11.60 8.98 7.78
C LEU A 79 -10.94 7.93 8.68
N ASP A 80 -11.35 6.66 8.56
CA ASP A 80 -10.76 5.57 9.34
C ASP A 80 -9.36 5.21 8.82
N ALA A 81 -8.38 5.99 9.27
CA ALA A 81 -6.98 5.84 8.89
C ALA A 81 -6.39 4.49 9.33
N ARG A 82 -6.89 3.89 10.42
CA ARG A 82 -6.38 2.62 10.92
C ARG A 82 -6.76 1.50 9.95
N SER A 83 -8.04 1.39 9.63
CA SER A 83 -8.58 0.37 8.71
C SER A 83 -8.00 0.56 7.31
N ALA A 84 -7.85 1.81 6.86
CA ALA A 84 -7.15 2.17 5.63
C ALA A 84 -5.69 1.68 5.60
N ALA A 85 -4.92 1.92 6.66
CA ALA A 85 -3.53 1.47 6.76
C ALA A 85 -3.42 -0.05 6.70
N ARG A 86 -4.23 -0.74 7.50
CA ARG A 86 -4.22 -2.21 7.61
C ARG A 86 -4.58 -2.87 6.31
N ALA A 87 -5.66 -2.43 5.67
CA ALA A 87 -6.08 -2.94 4.38
C ALA A 87 -5.05 -2.63 3.28
N GLY A 88 -4.42 -1.44 3.32
CA GLY A 88 -3.33 -1.10 2.42
C GLY A 88 -2.13 -2.05 2.53
N MET A 89 -1.85 -2.58 3.74
CA MET A 89 -0.80 -3.58 3.93
C MET A 89 -1.19 -4.98 3.41
N LEU A 90 -2.49 -5.26 3.26
CA LEU A 90 -3.07 -6.56 2.92
C LEU A 90 -3.62 -6.66 1.49
N HIS A 91 -3.84 -5.53 0.80
CA HIS A 91 -4.59 -5.47 -0.46
C HIS A 91 -4.06 -6.42 -1.54
N ASP A 92 -2.76 -6.70 -1.47
CA ASP A 92 -2.00 -7.48 -2.43
C ASP A 92 -1.46 -8.80 -1.86
N LEU A 93 -2.08 -9.33 -0.79
CA LEU A 93 -1.68 -10.59 -0.14
C LEU A 93 -2.01 -11.84 -0.98
N PHE A 94 -1.63 -11.90 -2.27
CA PHE A 94 -1.92 -13.02 -3.16
C PHE A 94 -0.92 -14.19 -3.04
N LEU A 95 0.31 -13.92 -2.57
CA LEU A 95 1.36 -14.88 -2.19
C LEU A 95 1.91 -15.77 -3.32
N TYR A 96 2.11 -15.19 -4.51
CA TYR A 96 2.80 -15.83 -5.63
C TYR A 96 3.56 -14.78 -6.46
N ASP A 97 4.40 -15.18 -7.42
CA ASP A 97 4.97 -14.22 -8.37
C ASP A 97 4.10 -14.17 -9.63
N TRP A 98 3.47 -13.02 -9.89
CA TRP A 98 2.52 -12.87 -10.99
C TRP A 98 3.19 -12.84 -12.38
N HIS A 99 4.48 -12.50 -12.46
CA HIS A 99 5.24 -12.51 -13.72
C HIS A 99 5.42 -13.93 -14.27
N THR A 100 5.45 -14.93 -13.38
CA THR A 100 5.60 -16.34 -13.72
C THR A 100 4.30 -17.13 -13.56
N HIS A 101 3.34 -16.61 -12.80
CA HIS A 101 2.06 -17.27 -12.51
C HIS A 101 1.26 -17.63 -13.76
N ALA A 102 1.14 -16.69 -14.70
CA ALA A 102 0.39 -16.91 -15.94
C ALA A 102 0.95 -18.09 -16.75
N LYS A 103 2.29 -18.19 -16.85
CA LYS A 103 2.96 -19.29 -17.56
C LYS A 103 2.75 -20.65 -16.87
N ARG A 104 2.55 -20.67 -15.55
CA ARG A 104 2.42 -21.90 -14.76
C ARG A 104 0.98 -22.40 -14.62
N THR A 105 0.01 -21.49 -14.62
CA THR A 105 -1.39 -21.80 -14.27
C THR A 105 -2.39 -21.51 -15.39
N GLY A 106 -1.98 -20.75 -16.42
CA GLY A 106 -2.89 -20.24 -17.44
C GLY A 106 -3.74 -19.04 -17.00
N ASP A 107 -3.60 -18.55 -15.75
CA ASP A 107 -4.26 -17.32 -15.32
C ASP A 107 -3.51 -16.09 -15.85
N HIS A 108 -3.93 -15.64 -17.03
CA HIS A 108 -3.41 -14.43 -17.67
C HIS A 108 -4.02 -13.13 -17.12
N PHE A 109 -5.03 -13.22 -16.24
CA PHE A 109 -5.83 -12.09 -15.78
C PHE A 109 -5.59 -11.72 -14.32
N HIS A 110 -4.32 -11.78 -13.88
CA HIS A 110 -3.90 -11.45 -12.51
C HIS A 110 -4.55 -10.17 -11.97
N GLY A 111 -4.58 -9.08 -12.75
CA GLY A 111 -5.19 -7.81 -12.34
C GLY A 111 -6.69 -7.86 -12.04
N MET A 112 -7.41 -8.89 -12.52
CA MET A 112 -8.84 -9.09 -12.23
C MET A 112 -9.07 -10.15 -11.13
N THR A 113 -8.12 -11.06 -10.92
CA THR A 113 -8.31 -12.22 -10.04
C THR A 113 -7.64 -12.06 -8.67
N HIS A 114 -6.54 -11.30 -8.57
CA HIS A 114 -5.81 -11.20 -7.31
C HIS A 114 -6.56 -10.52 -6.15
N PRO A 115 -7.49 -9.55 -6.34
CA PRO A 115 -8.21 -8.97 -5.20
C PRO A 115 -8.99 -10.02 -4.40
N LYS A 116 -9.62 -10.96 -5.11
CA LYS A 116 -10.30 -12.12 -4.49
C LYS A 116 -9.31 -13.01 -3.74
N ARG A 117 -8.15 -13.28 -4.33
CA ARG A 117 -7.12 -14.12 -3.71
C ARG A 117 -6.51 -13.47 -2.47
N ALA A 118 -6.24 -12.17 -2.54
CA ALA A 118 -5.74 -11.38 -1.43
C ALA A 118 -6.75 -11.37 -0.27
N LEU A 119 -8.03 -11.14 -0.56
CA LEU A 119 -9.09 -11.20 0.45
C LEU A 119 -9.16 -12.58 1.12
N MET A 120 -9.21 -13.66 0.34
CA MET A 120 -9.25 -15.02 0.88
C MET A 120 -8.06 -15.34 1.78
N ASN A 121 -6.86 -14.87 1.41
CA ASN A 121 -5.68 -15.05 2.24
C ASN A 121 -5.75 -14.18 3.49
N ALA A 122 -6.18 -12.92 3.39
CA ALA A 122 -6.28 -12.02 4.53
C ALA A 122 -7.29 -12.55 5.57
N GLU A 123 -8.49 -12.96 5.14
CA GLU A 123 -9.52 -13.54 6.03
C GLU A 123 -9.11 -14.86 6.67
N LYS A 124 -8.11 -15.56 6.12
CA LYS A 124 -7.57 -16.78 6.74
C LYS A 124 -6.68 -16.49 7.95
N PHE A 125 -6.00 -15.34 7.97
CA PHE A 125 -4.98 -15.04 8.97
C PHE A 125 -5.34 -13.87 9.89
N PHE A 126 -6.33 -13.05 9.53
CA PHE A 126 -6.68 -11.83 10.25
C PHE A 126 -8.20 -11.65 10.31
N ASP A 127 -8.67 -11.11 11.45
CA ASP A 127 -10.03 -10.62 11.59
C ASP A 127 -10.13 -9.26 10.91
N LEU A 128 -10.85 -9.22 9.78
CA LEU A 128 -11.06 -7.99 9.02
C LEU A 128 -12.36 -7.32 9.45
N ASP A 129 -12.44 -6.00 9.31
CA ASP A 129 -13.70 -5.24 9.35
C ASP A 129 -14.31 -5.05 7.95
N SER A 130 -15.41 -4.29 7.86
CA SER A 130 -16.08 -4.05 6.57
C SER A 130 -15.30 -3.13 5.63
N ILE A 131 -14.55 -2.17 6.16
CA ILE A 131 -13.73 -1.22 5.38
C ILE A 131 -12.52 -1.95 4.80
N GLU A 132 -11.85 -2.77 5.61
CA GLU A 132 -10.69 -3.55 5.19
C GLU A 132 -11.07 -4.53 4.07
N ARG A 133 -12.20 -5.23 4.20
CA ARG A 133 -12.72 -6.10 3.13
C ARG A 133 -13.04 -5.33 1.85
N ASP A 134 -13.72 -4.18 1.97
CA ASP A 134 -14.08 -3.33 0.82
C ASP A 134 -12.85 -2.85 0.05
N ILE A 135 -11.81 -2.43 0.77
CA ILE A 135 -10.53 -2.03 0.18
C ILE A 135 -9.90 -3.21 -0.56
N ILE A 136 -9.69 -4.35 0.10
CA ILE A 136 -8.94 -5.46 -0.49
C ILE A 136 -9.65 -5.99 -1.74
N ILE A 137 -10.98 -6.11 -1.73
CA ILE A 137 -11.71 -6.69 -2.86
C ILE A 137 -11.90 -5.74 -4.06
N ASN A 138 -11.88 -4.42 -3.83
CA ASN A 138 -12.21 -3.42 -4.86
C ASN A 138 -11.03 -2.51 -5.27
N HIS A 139 -9.84 -2.63 -4.66
CA HIS A 139 -8.74 -1.68 -4.89
C HIS A 139 -8.32 -1.56 -6.37
N MET A 140 -8.47 -2.63 -7.15
CA MET A 140 -8.15 -2.68 -8.58
C MET A 140 -9.12 -1.93 -9.50
N TRP A 141 -10.20 -1.35 -9.00
CA TRP A 141 -11.08 -0.52 -9.82
C TRP A 141 -10.27 0.56 -10.58
N PRO A 142 -10.51 0.81 -11.88
CA PRO A 142 -11.57 0.26 -12.74
C PRO A 142 -11.19 -1.03 -13.50
N VAL A 143 -10.01 -1.62 -13.27
CA VAL A 143 -9.59 -2.88 -13.92
C VAL A 143 -10.59 -3.99 -13.63
N THR A 144 -11.08 -4.04 -12.38
CA THR A 144 -12.22 -4.86 -11.98
C THR A 144 -13.53 -4.11 -12.22
N LEU A 145 -14.04 -4.14 -13.46
CA LEU A 145 -15.20 -3.34 -13.91
C LEU A 145 -16.45 -3.45 -13.02
N PHE A 146 -16.67 -4.59 -12.35
CA PHE A 146 -17.83 -4.85 -11.51
C PHE A 146 -17.55 -4.77 -9.99
N SER A 147 -16.31 -4.48 -9.58
CA SER A 147 -15.91 -4.36 -8.18
C SER A 147 -15.55 -2.91 -7.89
N VAL A 148 -16.54 -2.14 -7.44
CA VAL A 148 -16.43 -0.70 -7.17
C VAL A 148 -16.27 -0.47 -5.67
N PRO A 149 -15.31 0.36 -5.22
CA PRO A 149 -15.16 0.68 -3.80
C PRO A 149 -16.45 1.28 -3.22
N ARG A 150 -16.89 0.78 -2.07
CA ARG A 150 -18.13 1.21 -1.39
C ARG A 150 -17.84 2.20 -0.26
N THR A 151 -16.60 2.25 0.21
CA THR A 151 -16.12 3.15 1.26
C THR A 151 -15.23 4.25 0.70
N LYS A 152 -15.13 5.38 1.40
CA LYS A 152 -14.25 6.49 0.98
C LYS A 152 -12.79 6.05 1.06
N GLU A 153 -12.45 5.29 2.07
CA GLU A 153 -11.15 4.65 2.30
C GLU A 153 -10.81 3.70 1.14
N GLY A 154 -11.78 2.93 0.64
CA GLY A 154 -11.68 2.13 -0.59
C GLY A 154 -11.24 2.97 -1.80
N TRP A 155 -11.94 4.07 -2.07
CA TRP A 155 -11.60 4.98 -3.17
C TRP A 155 -10.21 5.61 -3.02
N ILE A 156 -9.83 5.97 -1.80
CA ILE A 156 -8.51 6.53 -1.50
C ILE A 156 -7.43 5.48 -1.71
N THR A 157 -7.66 4.23 -1.28
CA THR A 157 -6.70 3.13 -1.46
C THR A 157 -6.48 2.83 -2.93
N THR A 158 -7.55 2.77 -3.73
CA THR A 158 -7.48 2.62 -5.20
C THR A 158 -6.60 3.67 -5.87
N LEU A 159 -6.54 4.89 -5.32
CA LEU A 159 -5.64 5.94 -5.78
C LEU A 159 -4.22 5.81 -5.22
N ALA A 160 -4.08 5.45 -3.96
CA ALA A 160 -2.80 5.27 -3.29
C ALA A 160 -1.99 4.17 -3.96
N ASP A 161 -2.64 3.04 -4.28
CA ASP A 161 -2.12 1.95 -5.09
C ASP A 161 -1.52 2.44 -6.42
N LYS A 162 -2.34 3.07 -7.26
CA LYS A 162 -1.90 3.60 -8.57
C LYS A 162 -0.81 4.66 -8.46
N TYR A 163 -0.91 5.51 -7.43
CA TYR A 163 0.11 6.51 -7.14
C TYR A 163 1.44 5.83 -6.85
N CYS A 164 1.48 4.92 -5.87
CA CYS A 164 2.69 4.20 -5.49
C CYS A 164 3.25 3.40 -6.67
N GLY A 165 2.42 2.62 -7.36
CA GLY A 165 2.84 1.81 -8.49
C GLY A 165 3.40 2.62 -9.67
N SER A 166 2.87 3.83 -9.90
CA SER A 166 3.43 4.74 -10.92
C SER A 166 4.82 5.24 -10.53
N PHE A 167 5.02 5.65 -9.27
CA PHE A 167 6.32 6.10 -8.78
C PHE A 167 7.35 4.98 -8.74
N GLU A 168 6.94 3.78 -8.34
CA GLU A 168 7.79 2.58 -8.30
C GLU A 168 8.17 2.12 -9.71
N THR A 169 7.24 2.10 -10.66
CA THR A 169 7.52 1.75 -12.07
C THR A 169 8.46 2.75 -12.73
N ALA A 170 8.35 4.03 -12.37
CA ALA A 170 9.25 5.08 -12.85
C ALA A 170 10.69 4.96 -12.27
N GLN A 171 10.92 4.08 -11.29
CA GLN A 171 12.28 3.75 -10.84
C GLN A 171 12.90 2.73 -11.81
N ARG A 172 13.64 3.19 -12.82
CA ARG A 172 14.41 2.31 -13.72
C ARG A 172 15.91 2.35 -13.40
N LYS A 173 16.44 1.15 -13.07
CA LYS A 173 17.83 0.62 -13.03
C LYS A 173 18.95 1.46 -12.36
N GLU A 174 19.86 0.71 -11.72
CA GLU A 174 21.09 1.10 -10.98
C GLU A 174 22.07 2.06 -11.67
N SER A 175 21.87 2.41 -12.93
CA SER A 175 22.84 3.17 -13.75
C SER A 175 22.80 4.69 -13.58
N ASP A 176 21.96 5.23 -12.68
CA ASP A 176 21.84 6.67 -12.46
C ASP A 176 22.83 7.12 -11.34
N PRO A 177 23.90 7.88 -11.66
CA PRO A 177 25.06 8.10 -10.77
C PRO A 177 24.76 8.95 -9.53
N VAL A 178 23.55 9.48 -9.40
CA VAL A 178 23.10 10.23 -8.21
C VAL A 178 21.82 9.58 -7.69
N LYS A 179 21.98 8.57 -6.83
CA LYS A 179 20.87 7.93 -6.10
C LYS A 179 20.31 8.93 -5.08
N LYS A 180 19.51 9.90 -5.53
CA LYS A 180 18.82 10.81 -4.61
C LYS A 180 17.72 9.99 -3.92
N LYS A 181 17.92 9.66 -2.64
CA LYS A 181 16.93 8.94 -1.81
C LYS A 181 15.54 9.57 -2.00
N ARG A 182 14.59 8.79 -2.50
CA ARG A 182 13.22 9.26 -2.76
C ARG A 182 12.39 9.15 -1.47
N GLY A 183 11.25 9.84 -1.43
CA GLY A 183 10.39 9.85 -0.25
C GLY A 183 9.91 8.45 0.17
N MET A 184 9.65 7.56 -0.81
CA MET A 184 9.21 6.18 -0.56
C MET A 184 10.29 5.32 0.08
N ASP A 185 11.55 5.46 -0.33
CA ASP A 185 12.68 4.73 0.27
C ASP A 185 12.78 4.98 1.78
N ARG A 186 12.50 6.22 2.20
CA ARG A 186 12.52 6.61 3.62
C ARG A 186 11.43 5.91 4.44
N ILE A 187 10.29 5.58 3.84
CA ILE A 187 9.20 4.85 4.51
C ILE A 187 9.70 3.47 4.91
N VAL A 188 10.33 2.74 3.99
CA VAL A 188 10.83 1.38 4.24
C VAL A 188 11.97 1.39 5.26
N GLU A 189 12.91 2.33 5.14
CA GLU A 189 14.02 2.49 6.09
C GLU A 189 13.51 2.76 7.50
N ARG A 190 12.60 3.73 7.63
CA ARG A 190 12.03 4.13 8.92
C ARG A 190 11.18 3.03 9.56
N PHE A 191 10.41 2.30 8.75
CA PHE A 191 9.65 1.14 9.23
C PHE A 191 10.59 0.05 9.76
N SER A 192 11.66 -0.26 9.02
CA SER A 192 12.63 -1.29 9.43
C SER A 192 13.30 -0.91 10.76
N TYR A 193 13.69 0.36 10.92
CA TYR A 193 14.24 0.86 12.18
C TYR A 193 13.29 0.65 13.37
N LEU A 194 11.99 0.94 13.21
CA LEU A 194 11.00 0.73 14.28
C LEU A 194 10.78 -0.75 14.61
N VAL A 195 10.79 -1.62 13.60
CA VAL A 195 10.70 -3.07 13.81
C VAL A 195 11.90 -3.58 14.62
N ASP A 196 13.10 -3.10 14.31
CA ASP A 196 14.34 -3.56 14.95
C ASP A 196 14.51 -3.00 16.37
N THR A 197 14.05 -1.78 16.63
CA THR A 197 14.21 -1.10 17.92
C THR A 197 13.08 -1.35 18.92
N LYS A 198 11.87 -1.68 18.45
CA LYS A 198 10.69 -1.98 19.29
C LYS A 198 10.37 -3.49 19.37
N ARG A 199 11.37 -4.35 19.14
CA ARG A 199 11.35 -5.80 19.31
C ARG A 199 11.73 -6.18 20.74
#